data_AF-A0A2H6NB16-F1
#
_entry.id   AF-A0A2H6NB16-F1
#
_cell.length_a   1.000
_cell.length_b   1.000
_cell.length_c   1.000
_cell.angle_alpha   90.00
_cell.angle_beta   90.00
_cell.angle_gamma   90.00
#
_symmetry.space_group_name_H-M   'P 1'
#
loop_
_entity.id
_entity.type
_entity.pdbx_description
1 polymer ?
#
loop_
_entity_poly.entity_id
_entity_poly.type
_entity_poly.pdbx_seq_one_letter_code
_entity_poly.pdbx_strand_id
1 'polypeptide(L)'
;MRAAKSRSRQEDPEQLRLKQKAKEMQQQELAQMRQRDANLTALAAIGPRRKRKLDSPGSGSGTEGSSPSVAVPGCSGIGSTRQFTRQRITRVNLRDLIFCLENERETSHSLLLYKAFLK
;
A
#
# COMPACT_ATOMS: atom_id res chain seq x y z
N MET A 1 27.36 57.16 47.42
CA MET A 1 26.38 56.10 47.73
C MET A 1 25.70 55.68 46.43
N ARG A 2 26.25 54.71 45.68
CA ARG A 2 25.58 54.16 44.49
C ARG A 2 24.66 53.03 44.95
N ALA A 3 23.35 53.26 44.84
CA ALA A 3 22.33 52.27 45.14
C ALA A 3 22.59 50.98 44.34
N ALA A 4 22.59 49.85 45.04
CA ALA A 4 22.72 48.52 44.46
C ALA A 4 21.55 48.27 43.51
N LYS A 5 21.84 48.18 42.21
CA LYS A 5 20.88 47.75 41.19
C LYS A 5 20.42 46.32 41.51
N SER A 6 19.11 46.18 41.65
CA SER A 6 18.40 44.92 41.89
C SER A 6 18.80 43.86 40.88
N ARG A 7 19.42 42.78 41.39
CA ARG A 7 19.64 41.55 40.62
C ARG A 7 18.42 40.62 40.78
N SER A 8 17.21 41.11 40.51
CA SER A 8 16.06 40.21 40.32
C SER A 8 16.06 39.75 38.86
N ARG A 9 16.94 38.80 38.57
CA ARG A 9 17.00 38.07 37.30
C ARG A 9 15.88 37.02 37.23
N GLN A 10 14.68 37.43 37.64
CA GLN A 10 13.47 36.66 37.46
C GLN A 10 13.09 36.91 36.01
N GLU A 11 13.43 35.99 35.12
CA GLU A 11 12.99 36.05 33.72
C GLU A 11 11.49 36.31 33.74
N ASP A 12 11.08 37.39 33.08
CA ASP A 12 9.69 37.81 33.00
C ASP A 12 8.87 36.62 32.49
N PRO A 13 7.86 36.12 33.23
CA PRO A 13 7.12 34.90 32.87
C PRO A 13 6.53 34.96 31.45
N GLU A 14 6.30 36.17 30.92
CA GLU A 14 5.89 36.38 29.55
C GLU A 14 6.99 36.04 28.52
N GLN A 15 8.25 36.34 28.82
CA GLN A 15 9.40 36.07 27.95
C GLN A 15 9.66 34.56 27.80
N LEU A 16 9.44 33.79 28.87
CA LEU A 16 9.51 32.33 28.86
C LEU A 16 8.43 31.72 27.96
N ARG A 17 7.18 32.22 28.06
CA ARG A 17 6.08 31.80 27.18
C ARG A 17 6.37 32.14 25.72
N LEU A 18 6.94 33.31 25.45
CA LEU A 18 7.31 33.72 24.10
C LEU A 18 8.34 32.75 23.49
N LYS A 19 9.37 32.40 24.27
CA LYS A 19 10.43 31.45 23.86
C LYS A 19 9.90 30.03 23.66
N GLN A 20 8.97 29.58 24.51
CA GLN A 20 8.33 28.28 24.37
C GLN A 20 7.46 28.22 23.10
N LYS A 21 6.65 29.27 22.85
CA LYS A 21 5.82 29.38 21.65
C LYS A 21 6.65 29.39 20.36
N ALA A 22 7.81 30.05 20.37
CA ALA A 22 8.73 30.06 19.23
C ALA A 22 9.28 28.64 18.92
N LYS A 23 9.65 27.87 19.95
CA LYS A 23 10.11 26.48 19.78
C LYS A 23 9.02 25.56 19.27
N GLU A 24 7.81 25.69 19.80
CA GLU A 24 6.65 24.89 19.37
C GLU A 24 6.30 25.18 17.91
N MET A 25 6.29 26.45 17.52
CA MET A 25 6.07 26.86 16.13
C MET A 25 7.10 26.25 15.19
N GLN A 26 8.39 26.30 15.55
CA GLN A 26 9.46 25.70 14.75
C GLN A 26 9.31 24.18 14.65
N GLN A 27 8.93 23.51 15.74
CA GLN A 27 8.68 22.06 15.74
C GLN A 27 7.49 21.69 14.85
N GLN A 28 6.41 22.48 14.91
CA GLN A 28 5.23 22.27 14.07
C GLN A 28 5.56 22.46 12.58
N GLU A 29 6.38 23.46 12.23
CA GLU A 29 6.84 23.67 10.85
C GLU A 29 7.65 22.49 10.32
N LEU A 30 8.62 21.99 11.10
CA LEU A 30 9.39 20.80 10.76
C LEU A 30 8.50 19.56 10.61
N ALA A 31 7.50 19.40 11.47
CA ALA A 31 6.55 18.29 11.39
C ALA A 31 5.68 18.37 10.12
N GLN A 32 5.22 19.56 9.76
CA GLN A 32 4.46 19.76 8.52
C GLN A 32 5.30 19.47 7.28
N MET A 33 6.57 19.87 7.24
CA MET A 33 7.47 19.51 6.13
C MET A 33 7.60 17.99 6.00
N ARG A 34 7.87 17.28 7.10
CA ARG A 34 7.93 15.80 7.10
C ARG A 34 6.63 15.16 6.62
N GLN A 35 5.48 15.72 7.01
CA GLN A 35 4.18 15.22 6.57
C GLN A 35 3.98 15.42 5.06
N ARG A 36 4.38 16.58 4.51
CA ARG A 36 4.35 16.84 3.06
C ARG A 36 5.25 15.85 2.31
N ASP A 37 6.46 15.60 2.79
CA ASP A 37 7.41 14.66 2.18
C ASP A 37 6.89 13.22 2.23
N ALA A 38 6.29 12.82 3.35
CA ALA A 38 5.64 11.52 3.50
C ALA A 38 4.47 11.36 2.54
N ASN A 39 3.65 12.41 2.36
CA ASN A 39 2.54 12.40 1.40
C ASN A 39 3.02 12.30 -0.05
N LEU A 40 4.08 13.03 -0.43
CA LEU A 40 4.70 12.92 -1.75
C LEU A 40 5.21 11.49 -2.01
N THR A 41 5.86 10.89 -1.01
CA THR A 41 6.33 9.50 -1.06
C THR A 41 5.15 8.52 -1.18
N ALA A 42 4.07 8.74 -0.44
CA ALA A 42 2.87 7.91 -0.52
C ALA A 42 2.22 7.98 -1.90
N LEU A 43 2.12 9.17 -2.51
CA LEU A 43 1.60 9.34 -3.87
C LEU A 43 2.48 8.61 -4.91
N ALA A 44 3.81 8.70 -4.78
CA ALA A 44 4.74 7.94 -5.63
C ALA A 44 4.58 6.42 -5.44
N ALA A 45 4.40 5.96 -4.20
CA ALA A 45 4.23 4.55 -3.87
C ALA A 45 2.85 3.98 -4.24
N ILE A 46 1.81 4.82 -4.32
CA ILE A 46 0.44 4.39 -4.65
C ILE A 46 0.37 3.71 -6.04
N GLY A 47 1.29 4.05 -6.96
CA GLY A 47 1.55 3.34 -8.23
C GLY A 47 0.31 3.06 -9.10
N PRO A 48 0.46 2.36 -10.24
CA PRO A 48 -0.69 1.83 -10.98
C PRO A 48 -1.47 0.87 -10.09
N ARG A 49 -2.57 1.35 -9.53
CA ARG A 49 -3.44 0.63 -8.60
C ARG A 49 -3.95 -0.64 -9.28
N ARG A 50 -3.33 -1.79 -8.99
CA ARG A 50 -3.96 -3.08 -9.24
C ARG A 50 -5.25 -3.11 -8.42
N LYS A 51 -6.38 -2.79 -9.06
CA LYS A 51 -7.70 -3.03 -8.47
C LYS A 51 -7.74 -4.53 -8.20
N ARG A 52 -7.47 -4.93 -6.95
CA ARG A 52 -7.94 -6.22 -6.46
C ARG A 52 -9.44 -6.17 -6.69
N LYS A 53 -9.91 -6.93 -7.68
CA LYS A 53 -11.34 -7.10 -7.90
C LYS A 53 -11.85 -7.78 -6.64
N LEU A 54 -12.35 -6.98 -5.70
CA LEU A 54 -13.31 -7.46 -4.70
C LEU A 54 -14.52 -7.85 -5.56
N ASP A 55 -14.67 -9.14 -5.77
CA ASP A 55 -15.66 -9.85 -6.58
C ASP A 55 -16.53 -9.00 -7.53
N SER A 56 -16.10 -8.85 -8.78
CA SER A 56 -17.03 -8.70 -9.91
C SER A 56 -16.32 -9.05 -11.24
N PRO A 57 -16.90 -9.90 -12.11
CA PRO A 57 -16.29 -10.30 -13.37
C PRO A 57 -16.52 -9.23 -14.44
N GLY A 58 -15.45 -8.66 -14.99
CA GLY A 58 -15.57 -7.67 -16.07
C GLY A 58 -14.22 -7.17 -16.58
N SER A 59 -13.80 -7.77 -17.70
CA SER A 59 -13.11 -7.26 -18.89
C SER A 59 -12.03 -6.14 -18.83
N GLY A 60 -11.02 -6.31 -19.72
CA GLY A 60 -10.18 -5.28 -20.35
C GLY A 60 -8.92 -4.90 -19.57
N SER A 61 -7.70 -5.34 -19.95
CA SER A 61 -6.87 -4.97 -21.11
C SER A 61 -5.89 -3.84 -20.77
N GLY A 62 -4.59 -4.10 -20.98
CA GLY A 62 -3.59 -3.03 -21.17
C GLY A 62 -2.28 -3.19 -20.41
N THR A 63 -1.29 -3.76 -21.11
CA THR A 63 0.03 -3.13 -21.34
C THR A 63 1.13 -3.28 -20.27
N GLU A 64 2.09 -4.15 -20.62
CA GLU A 64 3.56 -4.03 -20.55
C GLU A 64 4.26 -3.42 -19.33
N GLY A 65 5.29 -4.12 -18.83
CA GLY A 65 6.35 -3.48 -18.03
C GLY A 65 7.07 -4.43 -17.08
N SER A 66 8.11 -5.10 -17.57
CA SER A 66 9.12 -5.78 -16.76
C SER A 66 9.68 -4.90 -15.64
N SER A 67 9.90 -5.47 -14.46
CA SER A 67 10.88 -4.95 -13.49
C SER A 67 11.39 -6.05 -12.57
N PRO A 68 12.68 -6.04 -12.19
CA PRO A 68 13.33 -7.11 -11.46
C PRO A 68 13.04 -7.00 -9.96
N SER A 69 13.01 -8.18 -9.34
CA SER A 69 12.90 -8.41 -7.91
C SER A 69 14.02 -7.74 -7.11
N VAL A 70 13.65 -6.99 -6.07
CA VAL A 70 14.49 -6.76 -4.88
C VAL A 70 13.63 -7.06 -3.66
N ALA A 71 13.94 -8.18 -3.01
CA ALA A 71 13.34 -8.56 -1.74
C ALA A 71 13.95 -7.75 -0.60
N VAL A 72 13.11 -7.27 0.32
CA VAL A 72 13.53 -6.75 1.62
C VAL A 72 12.73 -7.50 2.69
N PRO A 73 13.37 -8.10 3.72
CA PRO A 73 12.66 -8.82 4.75
C PRO A 73 12.30 -7.91 5.93
N GLY A 74 11.11 -8.13 6.49
CA GLY A 74 10.82 -7.80 7.88
C GLY A 74 9.79 -6.70 8.12
N CYS A 75 8.62 -7.08 8.65
CA CYS A 75 8.07 -6.48 9.87
C CYS A 75 6.85 -7.29 10.31
N SER A 76 6.89 -7.74 11.57
CA SER A 76 5.85 -8.48 12.27
C SER A 76 4.59 -7.63 12.48
N GLY A 77 3.46 -8.10 11.97
CA GLY A 77 2.13 -7.55 12.28
C GLY A 77 1.32 -8.54 13.10
N ILE A 78 1.24 -8.30 14.41
CA ILE A 78 0.25 -8.90 15.31
C ILE A 78 -1.07 -8.15 15.09
N GLY A 79 -2.14 -8.84 14.70
CA GLY A 79 -3.44 -8.18 14.51
C GLY A 79 -4.53 -9.05 13.89
N SER A 80 -5.09 -9.93 14.72
CA SER A 80 -6.44 -10.51 14.71
C SER A 80 -7.22 -10.65 13.38
N THR A 81 -7.43 -11.90 12.99
CA THR A 81 -8.75 -12.56 12.87
C THR A 81 -8.53 -13.74 11.94
N ARG A 82 -8.99 -14.94 12.30
CA ARG A 82 -9.03 -16.11 11.42
C ARG A 82 -9.95 -15.78 10.23
N GLN A 83 -9.41 -15.06 9.25
CA GLN A 83 -10.02 -14.90 7.95
C GLN A 83 -10.04 -16.30 7.36
N PHE A 84 -11.25 -16.84 7.21
CA PHE A 84 -11.58 -18.12 6.62
C PHE A 84 -10.42 -18.74 5.85
N THR A 85 -10.02 -19.95 6.23
CA THR A 85 -9.13 -20.82 5.46
C THR A 85 -9.82 -21.20 4.16
N ARG A 86 -10.09 -20.22 3.30
CA ARG A 86 -10.62 -20.44 1.97
C ARG A 86 -9.52 -21.15 1.25
N GLN A 87 -9.72 -22.45 1.05
CA GLN A 87 -8.76 -23.28 0.37
C GLN A 87 -8.40 -22.61 -0.97
N ARG A 88 -7.10 -22.42 -1.18
CA ARG A 88 -6.60 -21.89 -2.44
C ARG A 88 -6.84 -22.95 -3.50
N ILE A 89 -7.91 -22.78 -4.25
CA ILE A 89 -8.22 -23.65 -5.39
C ILE A 89 -7.50 -23.14 -6.64
N THR A 90 -6.79 -24.04 -7.31
CA THR A 90 -6.29 -23.84 -8.67
C THR A 90 -7.50 -23.85 -9.60
N ARG A 91 -8.00 -22.67 -9.95
CA ARG A 91 -9.09 -22.52 -10.91
C ARG A 91 -8.51 -22.55 -12.31
N VAL A 92 -9.02 -23.44 -13.15
CA VAL A 92 -8.75 -23.46 -14.58
C VAL A 92 -9.90 -22.76 -15.32
N ASN A 93 -9.60 -21.99 -16.36
CA ASN A 93 -10.62 -21.42 -17.22
C ASN A 93 -11.13 -22.48 -18.20
N LEU A 94 -12.39 -22.39 -18.63
CA LEU A 94 -12.91 -23.26 -19.69
C LEU A 94 -12.07 -23.15 -20.98
N ARG A 95 -11.54 -21.96 -21.30
CA ARG A 95 -10.65 -21.76 -22.45
C ARG A 95 -9.37 -22.58 -22.34
N ASP A 96 -8.75 -22.59 -21.16
CA ASP A 96 -7.52 -23.33 -20.92
C ASP A 96 -7.77 -24.84 -21.01
N LEU A 97 -8.92 -25.30 -20.50
CA LEU A 97 -9.33 -26.71 -20.61
C LEU A 97 -9.58 -27.12 -22.06
N ILE A 98 -10.30 -26.31 -22.85
CA ILE A 98 -10.53 -26.56 -24.27
C ILE A 98 -9.19 -26.65 -25.02
N PHE A 99 -8.29 -25.70 -24.78
CA PHE A 99 -6.96 -25.69 -25.39
C PHE A 99 -6.16 -26.96 -25.05
N CYS A 100 -6.15 -27.39 -23.79
CA CYS A 100 -5.50 -28.65 -23.40
C CYS A 100 -6.11 -29.85 -24.14
N LEU A 101 -7.45 -29.94 -24.18
CA LEU A 101 -8.15 -31.05 -24.82
C LEU A 101 -7.90 -31.11 -26.33
N GLU A 102 -7.79 -29.96 -27.01
CA GLU A 102 -7.49 -29.87 -28.44
C GLU A 102 -6.06 -30.33 -28.78
N ASN A 103 -5.08 -29.98 -27.94
CA ASN A 103 -3.67 -30.28 -28.20
C ASN A 103 -3.30 -31.74 -27.89
N GLU A 104 -3.98 -32.37 -26.93
CA GLU A 104 -3.73 -33.77 -26.58
C GLU A 104 -4.44 -34.73 -27.54
N ARG A 105 -3.65 -35.58 -28.21
CA ARG A 105 -4.12 -36.52 -29.25
C ARG A 105 -5.22 -37.47 -28.77
N GLU A 106 -5.21 -37.81 -27.49
CA GLU A 106 -6.18 -38.74 -26.90
C GLU A 106 -7.54 -38.08 -26.62
N THR A 107 -7.55 -36.76 -26.40
CA THR A 107 -8.75 -36.01 -25.98
C THR A 107 -9.30 -35.07 -27.03
N SER A 108 -8.58 -34.87 -28.15
CA SER A 108 -8.95 -33.98 -29.26
C SER A 108 -10.26 -34.36 -29.96
N HIS A 109 -10.73 -35.59 -29.76
CA HIS A 109 -12.02 -36.09 -30.26
C HIS A 109 -12.95 -36.54 -29.12
N SER A 110 -12.69 -36.10 -27.89
CA SER A 110 -13.50 -36.46 -26.74
C SER A 110 -14.89 -35.81 -26.81
N LEU A 111 -15.90 -36.53 -26.33
CA LEU A 111 -17.26 -36.02 -26.20
C LEU A 111 -17.33 -34.75 -25.31
N LEU A 112 -16.43 -34.65 -24.34
CA LEU A 112 -16.31 -33.50 -23.45
C LEU A 112 -15.92 -32.23 -24.23
N LEU A 113 -14.95 -32.33 -25.13
CA LEU A 113 -14.53 -31.22 -25.99
C LEU A 113 -15.66 -30.78 -26.93
N TYR A 114 -16.36 -31.72 -27.58
CA TYR A 114 -17.49 -31.39 -28.42
C TYR A 114 -18.63 -30.70 -27.65
N LYS A 115 -18.95 -31.18 -26.44
CA LYS A 115 -19.91 -30.52 -25.56
C LYS A 115 -19.47 -29.11 -25.14
N ALA A 116 -18.18 -28.86 -24.98
CA ALA A 116 -17.68 -27.54 -24.63
C ALA A 116 -17.88 -26.51 -25.76
N PHE A 117 -17.99 -26.94 -27.03
CA PHE A 117 -18.31 -26.07 -28.16
C PHE A 117 -19.80 -25.79 -28.35
N LEU A 118 -20.65 -26.68 -27.84
CA LEU A 118 -22.10 -26.54 -27.82
C LEU A 118 -22.48 -25.63 -26.64
N LYS A 119 -22.44 -24.32 -26.87
CA LYS A 119 -22.90 -23.30 -25.90
C LYS A 119 -24.36 -23.50 -25.50
#